data_AF-A0A2E4IZV4-F1
#
_entry.id   AF-A0A2E4IZV4-F1
#
_cell.length_a   1.000
_cell.length_b   1.000
_cell.length_c   1.000
_cell.angle_alpha   90.00
_cell.angle_beta   90.00
_cell.angle_gamma   90.00
#
_symmetry.space_group_name_H-M   'P 1'
#
loop_
_entity.id
_entity.type
_entity.pdbx_description
1 polymer ?
#
loop_
_entity_poly.entity_id
_entity_poly.type
_entity_poly.pdbx_seq_one_letter_code
_entity_poly.pdbx_strand_id
1 'polypeptide(L)'
;MEHTPAAIAMCDRDMRYLHVSDRWLLEYELERDQIIGQSHYDLFPDLAERWHEVYNRVLQGGTEGSPEEELTPRPDGQPFLLRVCVALKNPAIVGFHVRISDRQTR
;
A
#
# COMPACT_ATOMS: atom_id res chain seq x y z
N MET A 1 -10.44 12.66 -2.68
CA MET A 1 -9.00 12.63 -2.31
C MET A 1 -8.20 12.74 -3.59
N GLU A 2 -8.16 13.91 -4.22
CA GLU A 2 -7.76 14.05 -5.64
C GLU A 2 -6.40 14.76 -5.82
N HIS A 3 -5.71 15.11 -4.72
CA HIS A 3 -4.48 15.91 -4.76
C HIS A 3 -3.35 15.38 -3.88
N THR A 4 -3.32 14.07 -3.59
CA THR A 4 -2.19 13.49 -2.86
C THR A 4 -1.18 12.93 -3.86
N PRO A 5 0.08 13.41 -3.89
CA PRO A 5 1.11 12.89 -4.80
C PRO A 5 1.57 11.46 -4.48
N ALA A 6 1.00 10.83 -3.46
CA ALA A 6 1.29 9.46 -3.05
C ALA A 6 0.15 8.51 -3.44
N ALA A 7 0.50 7.28 -3.80
CA ALA A 7 -0.45 6.19 -3.92
C ALA A 7 -0.96 5.85 -2.51
N ILE A 8 -2.28 5.80 -2.30
CA ILE A 8 -2.88 5.56 -0.98
C ILE A 8 -3.89 4.42 -1.11
N ALA A 9 -3.83 3.50 -0.16
CA ALA A 9 -4.80 2.44 0.04
C ALA A 9 -5.23 2.38 1.51
N MET A 10 -6.53 2.28 1.74
CA MET A 10 -7.11 2.03 3.05
C MET A 10 -7.78 0.67 3.01
N CYS A 11 -7.43 -0.17 3.98
CA CYS A 11 -7.97 -1.52 4.11
C CYS A 11 -8.57 -1.75 5.50
N ASP A 12 -9.43 -2.75 5.62
CA ASP A 12 -9.84 -3.28 6.92
C ASP A 12 -8.77 -4.21 7.52
N ARG A 13 -9.10 -4.87 8.63
CA ARG A 13 -8.17 -5.79 9.32
C ARG A 13 -7.87 -7.07 8.55
N ASP A 14 -8.74 -7.42 7.61
CA ASP A 14 -8.59 -8.58 6.73
C ASP A 14 -7.89 -8.18 5.42
N MET A 15 -7.28 -6.99 5.40
CA MET A 15 -6.59 -6.39 4.26
C MET A 15 -7.50 -6.20 3.04
N ARG A 16 -8.82 -6.06 3.25
CA ARG A 16 -9.76 -5.77 2.17
C ARG A 16 -9.82 -4.28 1.91
N TYR A 17 -9.73 -3.88 0.65
CA TYR A 17 -9.72 -2.46 0.28
C TYR A 17 -11.05 -1.77 0.59
N LEU A 18 -11.01 -0.72 1.40
CA LEU A 18 -12.11 0.18 1.70
C LEU A 18 -12.07 1.43 0.83
N HIS A 19 -10.86 1.93 0.56
CA HIS A 19 -10.64 3.11 -0.28
C HIS A 19 -9.27 3.08 -0.94
N VAL A 20 -9.15 3.66 -2.13
CA VAL A 20 -7.88 3.81 -2.86
C VAL A 20 -7.81 5.19 -3.51
N SER A 21 -6.62 5.77 -3.63
CA SER A 21 -6.43 6.99 -4.45
C SER A 21 -6.30 6.62 -5.92
N ASP A 22 -6.56 7.58 -6.82
CA ASP A 22 -6.40 7.34 -8.26
C ASP A 22 -4.95 7.03 -8.64
N ARG A 23 -3.97 7.55 -7.88
CA ARG A 23 -2.56 7.19 -8.06
C ARG A 23 -2.31 5.72 -7.74
N TRP A 24 -2.98 5.13 -6.74
CA TRP A 24 -2.87 3.70 -6.47
C TRP A 24 -3.37 2.86 -7.65
N LEU A 25 -4.53 3.23 -8.21
CA LEU A 25 -5.11 2.57 -9.37
C LEU A 25 -4.19 2.64 -10.59
N LEU A 26 -3.67 3.83 -10.88
CA LEU A 26 -2.74 4.06 -11.99
C LEU A 26 -1.45 3.24 -11.86
N GLU A 27 -0.87 3.18 -10.66
CA GLU A 27 0.45 2.56 -10.45
C GLU A 27 0.44 1.03 -10.46
N TYR A 28 -0.72 0.44 -10.13
CA TYR A 28 -0.91 -1.00 -10.17
C TYR A 28 -1.78 -1.44 -11.36
N GLU A 29 -2.15 -0.52 -12.25
CA GLU A 29 -3.03 -0.74 -13.40
C GLU A 29 -4.35 -1.43 -13.00
N LEU A 30 -4.96 -0.98 -11.89
CA LEU A 30 -6.16 -1.55 -11.31
C LEU A 30 -7.38 -0.65 -11.57
N GLU A 31 -8.56 -1.27 -11.67
CA GLU A 31 -9.83 -0.56 -11.75
C GLU A 31 -10.49 -0.45 -10.37
N ARG A 32 -11.01 0.74 -10.05
CA ARG A 32 -11.63 1.03 -8.74
C ARG A 32 -12.75 0.05 -8.41
N ASP A 33 -13.62 -0.21 -9.37
CA ASP A 33 -14.80 -1.06 -9.18
C ASP A 33 -14.45 -2.55 -9.00
N GLN A 34 -13.22 -2.93 -9.32
CA GLN A 34 -12.74 -4.31 -9.20
C GLN A 34 -11.95 -4.55 -7.91
N ILE A 35 -11.38 -3.50 -7.30
CA ILE A 35 -10.49 -3.64 -6.14
C ILE A 35 -11.19 -3.46 -4.79
N ILE A 36 -12.23 -2.62 -4.70
CA ILE A 36 -12.92 -2.37 -3.42
C ILE A 36 -13.56 -3.67 -2.90
N GLY A 37 -13.23 -4.05 -1.67
CA GLY A 37 -13.67 -5.30 -1.02
C GLY A 37 -12.78 -6.52 -1.27
N GLN A 38 -11.86 -6.45 -2.24
CA GLN A 38 -10.87 -7.50 -2.51
C GLN A 38 -9.76 -7.49 -1.47
N SER A 39 -9.21 -8.66 -1.14
CA SER A 39 -8.06 -8.75 -0.26
C SER A 39 -6.77 -8.37 -1.00
N HIS A 40 -5.91 -7.59 -0.34
CA HIS A 40 -4.56 -7.28 -0.85
C HIS A 40 -3.76 -8.55 -1.17
N TYR A 41 -3.93 -9.61 -0.38
CA TYR A 41 -3.23 -10.89 -0.58
C TYR A 41 -3.67 -11.64 -1.84
N ASP A 42 -4.92 -11.46 -2.26
CA ASP A 42 -5.44 -12.09 -3.48
C ASP A 42 -4.89 -11.42 -4.75
N LEU A 43 -4.66 -10.10 -4.69
CA LEU A 43 -4.14 -9.31 -5.80
C LEU A 43 -2.61 -9.39 -5.92
N PHE A 44 -1.93 -9.56 -4.79
CA PHE A 44 -0.48 -9.68 -4.73
C PHE A 44 -0.08 -10.97 -3.99
N PRO A 45 -0.27 -12.14 -4.62
CA PRO A 45 0.03 -13.43 -3.98
C PRO A 45 1.53 -13.63 -3.74
N ASP A 46 2.38 -12.98 -4.54
CA ASP A 46 3.85 -13.01 -4.43
C ASP A 46 4.39 -11.92 -3.50
N LEU A 47 3.56 -11.38 -2.61
CA LEU A 47 3.99 -10.37 -1.66
C LEU A 47 5.06 -10.94 -0.73
N ALA A 48 6.20 -10.26 -0.62
CA ALA A 48 7.30 -10.70 0.23
C ALA A 48 6.83 -10.89 1.69
N GLU A 49 7.23 -12.00 2.33
CA GLU A 49 6.84 -12.39 3.69
C GLU A 49 7.06 -11.27 4.74
N ARG A 50 8.08 -10.43 4.51
CA ARG A 50 8.36 -9.22 5.28
C ARG A 50 7.15 -8.27 5.39
N TRP A 51 6.33 -8.16 4.35
CA TRP A 51 5.14 -7.31 4.37
C TRP A 51 4.06 -7.87 5.29
N HIS A 52 3.91 -9.19 5.42
CA HIS A 52 3.00 -9.79 6.39
C HIS A 52 3.37 -9.38 7.82
N GLU A 53 4.66 -9.36 8.15
CA GLU A 53 5.10 -8.92 9.47
C GLU A 53 4.83 -7.43 9.73
N VAL A 54 5.08 -6.58 8.72
CA VAL A 54 4.79 -5.14 8.81
C VAL A 54 3.30 -4.93 9.03
N TYR A 55 2.43 -5.59 8.25
CA TYR A 55 0.98 -5.49 8.41
C TYR A 55 0.52 -6.01 9.76
N ASN A 56 1.06 -7.13 10.24
CA ASN A 56 0.73 -7.66 11.56
C ASN A 56 1.09 -6.69 12.70
N ARG A 57 2.28 -6.08 12.66
CA ARG A 57 2.70 -5.07 13.66
C ARG A 57 1.78 -3.84 13.64
N VAL A 58 1.38 -3.41 12.45
CA VAL A 58 0.44 -2.30 12.26
C VAL A 58 -0.95 -2.65 12.78
N LEU A 59 -1.47 -3.82 12.45
CA LEU A 59 -2.79 -4.31 12.89
C LEU A 59 -2.90 -4.40 14.41
N GLN A 60 -1.78 -4.67 15.09
CA GLN A 60 -1.69 -4.69 16.56
C GLN A 60 -1.68 -3.29 17.21
N GLY A 61 -1.88 -2.23 16.43
CA GLY A 61 -1.90 -0.84 16.91
C GLY A 61 -0.56 -0.13 16.82
N GLY A 62 0.42 -0.71 16.12
CA GLY A 62 1.67 -0.04 15.80
C GLY A 62 1.44 1.12 14.83
N THR A 63 1.94 2.32 15.18
CA THR A 63 2.11 3.44 14.24
C THR A 63 3.38 3.32 13.38
N GLU A 64 4.01 2.14 13.39
CA GLU A 64 5.26 1.89 12.69
C GLU A 64 5.00 1.75 11.19
N GLY A 65 5.34 2.79 10.44
CA GLY A 65 5.64 2.64 9.02
C GLY A 65 6.98 1.93 8.84
N SER A 66 7.25 1.37 7.66
CA SER A 66 8.62 0.96 7.33
C SER A 66 9.52 2.21 7.47
N PRO A 67 10.56 2.16 8.31
CA PRO A 67 11.47 3.30 8.46
C PRO A 67 12.26 3.55 7.17
N GLU A 68 12.32 2.55 6.29
CA GLU A 68 13.17 2.51 5.10
C GLU A 68 12.34 2.35 3.82
N GLU A 69 12.84 2.95 2.74
CA GLU A 69 12.34 2.77 1.38
C GLU A 69 12.84 1.42 0.83
N GLU A 70 11.94 0.57 0.36
CA GLU A 70 12.28 -0.79 -0.11
C GLU A 70 12.03 -0.94 -1.62
N LEU A 71 12.99 -1.53 -2.34
CA LEU A 71 12.83 -1.83 -3.77
C LEU A 71 11.82 -2.95 -3.96
N THR A 72 10.66 -2.62 -4.50
CA THR A 72 9.55 -3.55 -4.76
C THR A 72 9.34 -3.71 -6.26
N PRO A 73 9.11 -4.94 -6.76
CA PRO A 73 8.80 -5.15 -8.17
C PRO A 73 7.45 -4.55 -8.55
N ARG A 74 7.37 -3.93 -9.72
CA ARG A 74 6.11 -3.57 -10.37
C ARG A 74 5.70 -4.65 -11.39
N PRO A 75 4.40 -4.73 -11.73
CA PRO A 75 3.92 -5.51 -12.87
C PRO A 75 4.60 -5.13 -14.20
N ASP A 76 4.96 -3.86 -14.37
CA ASP A 76 5.65 -3.32 -15.57
C ASP A 76 7.15 -3.68 -15.66
N GLY A 77 7.71 -4.31 -14.62
CA GLY A 77 9.11 -4.73 -14.54
C GLY A 77 10.10 -3.67 -14.04
N GLN A 78 9.69 -2.42 -13.79
CA GLN A 78 10.55 -1.39 -13.19
C GLN A 78 10.40 -1.39 -11.67
N PRO A 79 11.47 -1.64 -10.89
CA PRO A 79 11.35 -1.64 -9.44
C PRO A 79 11.15 -0.23 -8.91
N PHE A 80 10.31 -0.07 -7.89
CA PHE A 80 10.05 1.20 -7.24
C PHE A 80 10.42 1.18 -5.78
N LEU A 81 10.77 2.35 -5.24
CA LEU A 81 10.96 2.52 -3.81
C LEU A 81 9.59 2.61 -3.13
N LEU A 82 9.30 1.64 -2.29
CA LEU A 82 8.08 1.51 -1.49
C LEU A 82 8.40 1.96 -0.07
N ARG A 83 7.80 3.07 0.34
CA ARG A 83 7.70 3.43 1.77
C ARG A 83 6.27 3.28 2.23
N VAL A 84 6.03 2.37 3.17
CA VAL A 84 4.72 2.19 3.79
C VAL A 84 4.68 3.00 5.06
N CYS A 85 3.82 4.01 5.10
CA CYS A 85 3.51 4.68 6.36
C CYS A 85 2.06 4.40 6.73
N VAL A 86 1.83 4.15 8.01
CA VAL A 86 0.50 3.92 8.55
C VAL A 86 0.13 5.06 9.46
N ALA A 87 -0.96 5.74 9.12
CA ALA A 87 -1.40 6.95 9.81
C ALA A 87 -2.88 6.88 10.12
N LEU A 88 -3.32 5.94 10.96
CA LEU A 88 -4.67 5.99 11.51
C LEU A 88 -4.72 5.54 12.97
N LYS A 89 -5.20 6.44 13.84
CA LYS A 89 -5.62 6.13 15.22
C LYS A 89 -7.01 5.47 15.23
N ASN A 90 -7.25 4.52 14.33
CA ASN A 90 -8.47 3.72 14.35
C ASN A 90 -8.07 2.24 14.31
N PRO A 91 -8.29 1.48 15.40
CA PRO A 91 -7.87 0.09 15.43
C PRO A 91 -8.62 -0.78 14.42
N ALA A 92 -9.73 -0.31 13.81
CA ALA A 92 -10.52 -1.07 12.84
C ALA A 92 -10.09 -0.85 11.38
N ILE A 93 -9.26 0.15 11.08
CA ILE A 93 -8.89 0.50 9.70
C ILE A 93 -7.38 0.63 9.62
N VAL A 94 -6.79 -0.06 8.64
CA VAL A 94 -5.39 0.08 8.32
C VAL A 94 -5.23 0.94 7.08
N GLY A 95 -4.69 2.14 7.25
CA GLY A 95 -4.36 3.03 6.14
C GLY A 95 -2.90 2.88 5.78
N PHE A 96 -2.60 2.51 4.53
CA PHE A 96 -1.26 2.52 3.97
C PHE A 96 -1.17 3.66 2.97
N HIS A 97 -0.14 4.50 3.11
CA HIS A 97 0.29 5.28 1.97
C HIS A 97 1.63 4.77 1.48
N VAL A 98 1.73 4.69 0.17
CA VAL A 98 2.91 4.30 -0.56
C VAL A 98 3.41 5.53 -1.28
N ARG A 99 4.55 6.03 -0.79
CA ARG A 99 5.33 6.99 -1.58
C ARG A 99 6.19 6.18 -2.53
N ILE A 100 5.87 6.30 -3.80
CA ILE A 100 6.69 5.81 -4.88
C ILE A 100 7.63 6.94 -5.26
N SER A 101 8.92 6.76 -4.99
CA SER A 101 9.95 7.66 -5.51
C SER A 101 10.50 7.00 -6.78
N ASP A 102 10.21 7.61 -7.94
CA ASP A 102 10.92 7.26 -9.16
C ASP A 102 12.41 7.55 -8.94
N ARG A 103 13.26 6.57 -9.23
CA ARG A 103 14.71 6.75 -9.21
C ARG A 103 15.17 7.53 -10.45
N GLN A 104 14.49 8.63 -10.77
CA GLN A 104 14.88 9.56 -11.81
C GLN A 104 14.59 10.99 -11.36
N THR A 105 15.47 11.54 -10.54
CA THR A 105 16.22 12.72 -11.00
C THR A 105 17.50 12.90 -10.21
N ARG A 106 18.51 13.23 -11.00
CA ARG A 106 19.87 13.59 -10.65
C ARG A 106 19.92 15.00 -10.05
#